data_AF-A0A941QMW5-F1
#
_entry.id   AF-A0A941QMW5-F1
#
_cell.length_a   1.000
_cell.length_b   1.000
_cell.length_c   1.000
_cell.angle_alpha   90.00
_cell.angle_beta   90.00
_cell.angle_gamma   90.00
#
_symmetry.space_group_name_H-M   'P 1'
#
loop_
_entity.id
_entity.type
_entity.pdbx_description
1 polymer ?
#
loop_
_entity_poly.entity_id
_entity_poly.type
_entity_poly.pdbx_seq_one_letter_code
_entity_poly.pdbx_strand_id
1 'polypeptide(L)'
;MGNTMRSLYTLPAAALAAALLAAPVLAQDADLDMGQQGSEAAPQVGQTYQREQIGDWNIDCVKSEDGQEEPCQMTQLMTREDGNPIATAAFFKTPEGSQAAAGATIMVPLETFLPAGLLLNVDGNEDKVYNFSFCNPNGCVARVGFTAEELAAFKAGAQANLTIRPAAAADVAVPMLLSLTGFTKAFDAVTAVPGAN
;
A
#
# COMPACT_ATOMS: atom_id res chain seq x y z
N MET A 1 -61.87 46.84 7.35
CA MET A 1 -62.03 48.09 8.14
C MET A 1 -61.01 48.00 9.26
N GLY A 2 -59.84 48.63 9.12
CA GLY A 2 -59.60 50.00 9.62
C GLY A 2 -59.31 49.90 11.12
N ASN A 3 -58.23 50.42 11.68
CA ASN A 3 -57.43 51.58 11.30
C ASN A 3 -56.25 51.66 12.31
N THR A 4 -55.14 52.30 11.91
CA THR A 4 -54.28 53.19 12.73
C THR A 4 -53.85 52.77 14.16
N MET A 5 -52.62 52.98 14.62
CA MET A 5 -51.98 54.29 14.67
C MET A 5 -50.54 54.15 15.20
N ARG A 6 -49.64 54.95 14.63
CA ARG A 6 -48.29 55.25 15.14
C ARG A 6 -48.36 55.79 16.57
N SER A 7 -47.36 55.48 17.39
CA SER A 7 -46.85 56.45 18.35
C SER A 7 -45.34 56.35 18.49
N LEU A 8 -44.74 57.53 18.38
CA LEU A 8 -43.33 57.84 18.44
C LEU A 8 -42.89 57.88 19.91
N TYR A 9 -41.78 57.23 20.23
CA TYR A 9 -40.99 57.60 21.40
C TYR A 9 -39.53 57.81 20.99
N THR A 10 -39.17 59.08 20.96
CA THR A 10 -37.82 59.62 20.89
C THR A 10 -37.14 59.45 22.25
N LEU A 11 -35.96 58.83 22.29
CA LEU A 11 -35.01 58.87 23.39
C LEU A 11 -33.59 59.04 22.83
N PRO A 12 -32.68 59.65 23.59
CA PRO A 12 -31.69 60.60 23.06
C PRO A 12 -30.37 59.96 22.63
N ALA A 13 -29.68 60.68 21.76
CA ALA A 13 -28.35 60.39 21.28
C ALA A 13 -27.34 60.31 22.44
N ALA A 14 -26.78 59.11 22.66
CA ALA A 14 -25.52 58.94 23.37
C ALA A 14 -24.43 58.71 22.33
N ALA A 15 -23.66 59.77 22.03
CA ALA A 15 -22.48 59.69 21.18
C ALA A 15 -21.38 58.94 21.93
N LEU A 16 -21.23 57.63 21.65
CA LEU A 16 -20.01 56.90 22.01
C LEU A 16 -18.92 57.25 20.99
N ALA A 17 -17.90 57.97 21.46
CA ALA A 17 -16.68 58.19 20.72
C ALA A 17 -15.94 56.85 20.51
N ALA A 18 -15.94 56.36 19.28
CA ALA A 18 -15.12 55.21 18.88
C ALA A 18 -13.66 55.63 18.75
N ALA A 19 -12.85 55.34 19.76
CA ALA A 19 -11.40 55.41 19.66
C ALA A 19 -10.90 54.28 18.76
N LEU A 20 -10.54 54.60 17.53
CA LEU A 20 -9.84 53.72 16.59
C LEU A 20 -8.43 53.46 17.10
N LEU A 21 -8.25 52.41 17.90
CA LEU A 21 -6.94 51.83 18.17
C LEU A 21 -6.49 51.09 16.89
N ALA A 22 -5.60 51.72 16.13
CA ALA A 22 -4.84 51.04 15.09
C ALA A 22 -3.91 50.02 15.77
N ALA A 23 -4.36 48.77 15.86
CA ALA A 23 -3.47 47.66 16.23
C ALA A 23 -2.55 47.37 15.03
N PRO A 24 -1.22 47.31 15.22
CA PRO A 24 -0.36 46.72 14.21
C PRO A 24 -0.76 45.25 14.08
N VAL A 25 -1.25 44.88 12.88
CA VAL A 25 -1.35 43.49 12.46
C VAL A 25 0.07 42.92 12.53
N LEU A 26 0.33 42.10 13.55
CA LEU A 26 1.56 41.31 13.60
C LEU A 26 1.46 40.30 12.45
N ALA A 27 2.24 40.54 11.40
CA ALA A 27 2.49 39.58 10.34
C ALA A 27 2.97 38.26 10.97
N GLN A 28 2.12 37.24 10.94
CA GLN A 28 2.49 35.86 11.25
C GLN A 28 3.06 35.20 9.98
N ASP A 29 4.03 35.83 9.34
CA ASP A 29 4.83 35.20 8.28
C ASP A 29 6.21 34.84 8.83
N ALA A 30 6.23 34.23 10.01
CA ALA A 30 7.42 33.67 10.60
C ALA A 30 7.33 32.15 10.52
N ASP A 31 8.23 31.59 9.72
CA ASP A 31 8.69 30.20 9.71
C ASP A 31 7.85 29.19 8.92
N LEU A 32 7.53 29.53 7.67
CA LEU A 32 7.26 28.50 6.67
C LEU A 32 8.60 28.02 6.11
N ASP A 33 8.95 26.78 6.43
CA ASP A 33 10.07 26.06 5.84
C ASP A 33 9.88 25.97 4.31
N MET A 34 10.78 26.64 3.57
CA MET A 34 10.74 26.70 2.11
C MET A 34 11.29 25.43 1.45
N GLY A 35 11.67 24.42 2.26
CA GLY A 35 12.30 23.20 1.81
C GLY A 35 13.71 23.44 1.29
N GLN A 36 14.55 22.41 1.38
CA GLN A 36 15.77 22.33 0.58
C GLN A 36 15.61 21.19 -0.40
N GLN A 37 16.21 21.34 -1.58
CA GLN A 37 16.34 20.23 -2.53
C GLN A 37 17.19 19.15 -1.89
N GLY A 38 16.54 18.10 -1.37
CA GLY A 38 17.24 16.87 -1.00
C GLY A 38 17.83 16.28 -2.27
N SER A 39 19.15 16.19 -2.37
CA SER A 39 19.76 15.25 -3.31
C SER A 39 19.35 13.85 -2.86
N GLU A 40 18.78 13.04 -3.75
CA GLU A 40 18.62 11.59 -3.50
C GLU A 40 20.00 11.03 -3.18
N ALA A 41 20.26 10.79 -1.89
CA ALA A 41 21.47 10.14 -1.46
C ALA A 41 21.43 8.71 -2.00
N ALA A 42 22.56 8.23 -2.52
CA ALA A 42 22.70 6.83 -2.90
C ALA A 42 22.31 5.92 -1.71
N PRO A 43 21.63 4.80 -1.95
CA PRO A 43 21.20 3.92 -0.88
C PRO A 43 22.40 3.45 -0.07
N GLN A 44 22.24 3.40 1.25
CA GLN A 44 23.27 2.93 2.18
C GLN A 44 23.17 1.42 2.39
N VAL A 45 24.28 0.77 2.75
CA VAL A 45 24.28 -0.68 3.03
C VAL A 45 23.20 -1.03 4.07
N GLY A 46 22.37 -2.03 3.78
CA GLY A 46 21.22 -2.45 4.57
C GLY A 46 19.92 -1.70 4.27
N GLN A 47 19.95 -0.63 3.47
CA GLN A 47 18.76 0.11 3.07
C GLN A 47 18.04 -0.58 1.90
N THR A 48 16.71 -0.68 2.00
CA THR A 48 15.87 -1.08 0.86
C THR A 48 15.71 0.10 -0.09
N TYR A 49 15.83 -0.16 -1.39
CA TYR A 49 15.56 0.81 -2.45
C TYR A 49 14.90 0.13 -3.65
N GLN A 50 14.09 0.88 -4.40
CA GLN A 50 13.54 0.41 -5.66
C GLN A 50 14.60 0.58 -6.75
N ARG A 51 15.04 -0.53 -7.34
CA ARG A 51 16.05 -0.50 -8.40
C ARG A 51 15.44 -0.12 -9.74
N GLU A 52 14.31 -0.72 -10.09
CA GLU A 52 13.61 -0.48 -11.34
C GLU A 52 12.14 -0.90 -11.24
N GLN A 53 11.36 -0.61 -12.29
CA GLN A 53 9.99 -1.07 -12.45
C GLN A 53 9.87 -1.81 -13.79
N ILE A 54 9.26 -2.99 -13.78
CA ILE A 54 9.06 -3.86 -14.94
C ILE A 54 7.58 -4.22 -15.04
N GLY A 55 6.88 -3.59 -16.00
CA GLY A 55 5.43 -3.71 -16.06
C GLY A 55 4.81 -3.15 -14.79
N ASP A 56 3.96 -3.94 -14.14
CA ASP A 56 3.29 -3.54 -12.89
C ASP A 56 4.09 -3.92 -11.63
N TRP A 57 5.34 -4.38 -11.78
CA TRP A 57 6.17 -4.88 -10.69
C TRP A 57 7.36 -3.98 -10.40
N ASN A 58 7.54 -3.63 -9.13
CA ASN A 58 8.74 -2.95 -8.65
C ASN A 58 9.79 -3.99 -8.27
N ILE A 59 11.06 -3.74 -8.58
CA ILE A 59 12.18 -4.56 -8.12
C ILE A 59 12.80 -3.86 -6.91
N ASP A 60 12.49 -4.37 -5.73
CA ASP A 60 12.96 -3.82 -4.45
C ASP A 60 14.14 -4.65 -3.96
N CYS A 61 15.24 -3.97 -3.64
CA CYS A 61 16.50 -4.60 -3.28
C CYS A 61 17.06 -4.00 -2.01
N VAL A 62 17.83 -4.79 -1.27
CA VAL A 62 18.60 -4.30 -0.13
C VAL A 62 20.02 -4.04 -0.59
N LYS A 63 20.52 -2.83 -0.36
CA LYS A 63 21.89 -2.46 -0.71
C LYS A 63 22.89 -3.30 0.08
N SER A 64 23.73 -4.06 -0.62
CA SER A 64 24.84 -4.83 -0.04
C SER A 64 26.15 -4.05 -0.09
N GLU A 65 27.19 -4.58 0.55
CA GLU A 65 28.57 -4.09 0.39
C GLU A 65 29.03 -4.21 -1.08
N ASP A 66 29.98 -3.37 -1.48
CA ASP A 66 30.45 -3.34 -2.87
C ASP A 66 31.01 -4.70 -3.31
N GLY A 67 30.55 -5.17 -4.47
CA GLY A 67 30.96 -6.46 -5.04
C GLY A 67 30.15 -7.67 -4.55
N GLN A 68 29.20 -7.48 -3.63
CA GLN A 68 28.26 -8.54 -3.24
C GLN A 68 26.95 -8.45 -4.05
N GLU A 69 26.32 -9.61 -4.28
CA GLU A 69 24.99 -9.66 -4.88
C GLU A 69 23.96 -9.08 -3.91
N GLU A 70 23.09 -8.21 -4.42
CA GLU A 70 22.03 -7.59 -3.64
C GLU A 70 20.79 -8.50 -3.65
N PRO A 71 20.24 -8.88 -2.48
CA PRO A 71 19.00 -9.64 -2.43
C PRO A 71 17.85 -8.75 -2.88
N CYS A 72 17.07 -9.26 -3.83
CA CYS A 72 15.93 -8.56 -4.41
C CYS A 72 14.67 -9.40 -4.38
N GLN A 73 13.55 -8.69 -4.32
CA GLN A 73 12.22 -9.23 -4.50
C GLN A 73 11.45 -8.34 -5.49
N MET A 74 10.41 -8.88 -6.09
CA MET A 74 9.50 -8.10 -6.91
C MET A 74 8.22 -7.85 -6.12
N THR A 75 7.76 -6.60 -6.08
CA THR A 75 6.59 -6.20 -5.30
C THR A 75 5.52 -5.59 -6.19
N GLN A 76 4.26 -5.77 -5.79
CA GLN A 76 3.12 -5.09 -6.39
C GLN A 76 2.13 -4.69 -5.31
N LEU A 77 1.69 -3.44 -5.36
CA LEU A 77 0.59 -2.91 -4.56
C LEU A 77 -0.72 -3.12 -5.32
N MET A 78 -1.63 -3.89 -4.76
CA MET A 78 -2.98 -4.05 -5.29
C MET A 78 -3.85 -2.92 -4.76
N THR A 79 -4.66 -2.35 -5.66
CA THR A 79 -5.62 -1.29 -5.34
C THR A 79 -7.04 -1.76 -5.61
N ARG A 80 -7.99 -1.18 -4.89
CA ARG A 80 -9.43 -1.34 -5.18
C ARG A 80 -9.82 -0.49 -6.39
N GLU A 81 -11.05 -0.66 -6.84
CA GLU A 81 -11.64 0.14 -7.93
C GLU A 81 -11.66 1.65 -7.64
N ASP A 82 -11.71 2.05 -6.37
CA ASP A 82 -11.66 3.45 -5.94
C ASP A 82 -10.22 4.00 -5.87
N GLY A 83 -9.22 3.20 -6.22
CA GLY A 83 -7.80 3.55 -6.21
C GLY A 83 -7.10 3.36 -4.86
N ASN A 84 -7.82 2.99 -3.80
CA ASN A 84 -7.21 2.82 -2.48
C ASN A 84 -6.42 1.50 -2.40
N PRO A 85 -5.23 1.49 -1.80
CA PRO A 85 -4.47 0.26 -1.55
C PRO A 85 -5.25 -0.76 -0.73
N ILE A 86 -5.17 -2.03 -1.09
CA ILE A 86 -5.85 -3.12 -0.35
C ILE A 86 -4.90 -4.24 0.07
N ALA A 87 -3.86 -4.56 -0.71
CA ALA A 87 -2.92 -5.60 -0.35
C ALA A 87 -1.58 -5.38 -1.07
N THR A 88 -0.53 -6.00 -0.56
CA THR A 88 0.78 -6.01 -1.22
C THR A 88 1.27 -7.43 -1.35
N ALA A 89 1.80 -7.79 -2.52
CA ALA A 89 2.49 -9.05 -2.74
C ALA A 89 3.97 -8.80 -3.01
N ALA A 90 4.84 -9.59 -2.38
CA ALA A 90 6.27 -9.59 -2.61
C ALA A 90 6.72 -11.01 -2.97
N PHE A 91 7.19 -11.21 -4.21
CA PHE A 91 7.66 -12.49 -4.73
C PHE A 91 9.19 -12.56 -4.72
N PHE A 92 9.72 -13.73 -4.39
CA PHE A 92 11.15 -13.99 -4.32
C PHE A 92 11.47 -15.40 -4.83
N LYS A 93 12.71 -15.57 -5.29
CA LYS A 93 13.26 -16.90 -5.62
C LYS A 93 13.66 -17.61 -4.33
N THR A 94 13.31 -18.88 -4.24
CA THR A 94 13.80 -19.79 -3.21
C THR A 94 15.17 -20.35 -3.60
N PRO A 95 15.98 -20.82 -2.64
CA PRO A 95 17.23 -21.51 -2.93
C PRO A 95 17.01 -22.74 -3.81
N GLU A 96 17.99 -23.07 -4.65
CA GLU A 96 17.95 -24.28 -5.48
C GLU A 96 17.77 -25.54 -4.60
N GLY A 97 16.90 -26.46 -5.04
CA GLY A 97 16.55 -27.68 -4.29
C GLY A 97 15.49 -27.50 -3.19
N SER A 98 14.96 -26.28 -3.01
CA SER A 98 13.79 -26.04 -2.14
C SER A 98 12.55 -26.76 -2.68
N GLN A 99 11.62 -27.11 -1.77
CA GLN A 99 10.34 -27.74 -2.16
C GLN A 99 9.50 -26.80 -3.05
N ALA A 100 9.52 -25.50 -2.77
CA ALA A 100 8.88 -24.49 -3.59
C ALA A 100 9.90 -23.89 -4.57
N ALA A 101 9.48 -23.67 -5.83
CA ALA A 101 10.28 -23.01 -6.86
C ALA A 101 10.30 -21.47 -6.72
N ALA A 102 9.29 -20.93 -6.05
CA ALA A 102 9.18 -19.52 -5.71
C ALA A 102 8.43 -19.36 -4.38
N GLY A 103 8.66 -18.26 -3.70
CA GLY A 103 7.90 -17.85 -2.53
C GLY A 103 7.26 -16.48 -2.73
N ALA A 104 6.18 -16.21 -1.99
CA ALA A 104 5.65 -14.88 -1.83
C ALA A 104 5.25 -14.58 -0.39
N THR A 105 5.44 -13.32 0.01
CA THR A 105 4.82 -12.75 1.19
C THR A 105 3.68 -11.86 0.73
N ILE A 106 2.47 -12.18 1.17
CA ILE A 106 1.27 -11.42 0.82
C ILE A 106 0.71 -10.80 2.09
N MET A 107 0.62 -9.48 2.12
CA MET A 107 0.03 -8.73 3.22
C MET A 107 -1.35 -8.23 2.81
N VAL A 108 -2.35 -8.58 3.61
CA VAL A 108 -3.75 -8.16 3.45
C VAL A 108 -4.19 -7.32 4.64
N PRO A 109 -5.33 -6.60 4.56
CA PRO A 109 -5.77 -5.73 5.64
C PRO A 109 -6.02 -6.47 6.96
N LEU A 110 -5.97 -5.70 8.04
CA LEU A 110 -6.48 -6.13 9.33
C LEU A 110 -7.99 -6.46 9.24
N GLU A 111 -8.50 -7.12 10.27
CA GLU A 111 -9.88 -7.61 10.31
C GLU A 111 -10.19 -8.65 9.21
N THR A 112 -9.17 -9.36 8.71
CA THR A 112 -9.35 -10.54 7.85
C THR A 112 -9.72 -11.77 8.69
N PHE A 113 -10.71 -12.55 8.23
CA PHE A 113 -11.15 -13.80 8.84
C PHE A 113 -10.14 -14.92 8.58
N LEU A 114 -9.19 -15.07 9.49
CA LEU A 114 -8.06 -15.99 9.33
C LEU A 114 -8.44 -17.46 9.04
N PRO A 115 -9.49 -18.05 9.64
CA PRO A 115 -9.85 -19.45 9.38
C PRO A 115 -10.23 -19.77 7.93
N ALA A 116 -10.65 -18.78 7.14
CA ALA A 116 -10.93 -18.99 5.72
C ALA A 116 -9.67 -19.01 4.84
N GLY A 117 -8.53 -18.55 5.36
CA GLY A 117 -7.30 -18.40 4.60
C GLY A 117 -7.37 -17.33 3.51
N LEU A 118 -6.24 -17.17 2.82
CA LEU A 118 -6.12 -16.43 1.57
C LEU A 118 -6.36 -17.40 0.41
N LEU A 119 -7.37 -17.14 -0.41
CA LEU A 119 -7.60 -17.89 -1.65
C LEU A 119 -6.81 -17.22 -2.77
N LEU A 120 -6.16 -18.03 -3.61
CA LEU A 120 -5.37 -17.54 -4.74
C LEU A 120 -5.53 -18.46 -5.94
N ASN A 121 -5.82 -17.86 -7.10
CA ASN A 121 -5.81 -18.51 -8.41
C ASN A 121 -5.16 -17.61 -9.47
N VAL A 122 -4.73 -18.22 -10.57
CA VAL A 122 -4.29 -17.51 -11.78
C VAL A 122 -5.35 -17.72 -12.86
N ASP A 123 -5.78 -16.64 -13.51
CA ASP A 123 -6.75 -16.62 -14.62
C ASP A 123 -8.06 -17.39 -14.36
N GLY A 124 -8.51 -17.47 -13.10
CA GLY A 124 -9.76 -18.15 -12.74
C GLY A 124 -9.68 -19.67 -12.66
N ASN A 125 -8.46 -20.23 -12.57
CA ASN A 125 -8.25 -21.64 -12.22
C ASN A 125 -8.74 -21.95 -10.80
N GLU A 126 -8.63 -23.22 -10.39
CA GLU A 126 -9.03 -23.65 -9.04
C GLU A 126 -8.28 -22.88 -7.95
N ASP A 127 -9.03 -22.45 -6.93
CA ASP A 127 -8.48 -21.73 -5.78
C ASP A 127 -7.59 -22.63 -4.94
N LYS A 128 -6.37 -22.15 -4.65
CA LYS A 128 -5.56 -22.68 -3.56
C LYS A 128 -5.75 -21.84 -2.31
N VAL A 129 -5.87 -22.51 -1.16
CA VAL A 129 -6.05 -21.87 0.15
C VAL A 129 -4.71 -21.83 0.88
N TYR A 130 -4.31 -20.64 1.33
CA TYR A 130 -3.10 -20.43 2.12
C TYR A 130 -3.46 -19.86 3.49
N ASN A 131 -2.88 -20.44 4.54
CA ASN A 131 -3.09 -19.94 5.90
C ASN A 131 -2.29 -18.66 6.14
N PHE A 132 -2.87 -17.75 6.92
CA PHE A 132 -2.11 -16.63 7.46
C PHE A 132 -1.13 -17.12 8.53
N SER A 133 0.10 -16.62 8.47
CA SER A 133 1.18 -16.99 9.39
C SER A 133 1.16 -16.13 10.65
N PHE A 134 0.95 -14.83 10.50
CA PHE A 134 0.87 -13.87 11.59
C PHE A 134 0.19 -12.57 11.13
N CYS A 135 -0.17 -11.70 12.07
CA CYS A 135 -0.57 -10.33 11.77
C CYS A 135 0.31 -9.36 12.57
N ASN A 136 0.51 -8.18 12.03
CA ASN A 136 1.17 -7.05 12.69
C ASN A 136 0.33 -5.77 12.42
N PRO A 137 0.71 -4.59 12.95
CA PRO A 137 -0.08 -3.37 12.76
C PRO A 137 -0.34 -2.97 11.30
N ASN A 138 0.44 -3.48 10.34
CA ASN A 138 0.29 -3.17 8.92
C ASN A 138 -0.68 -4.12 8.20
N GLY A 139 -0.96 -5.30 8.77
CA GLY A 139 -1.83 -6.29 8.14
C GLY A 139 -1.58 -7.72 8.58
N CYS A 140 -2.32 -8.63 7.96
CA CYS A 140 -2.15 -10.07 8.12
C CYS A 140 -1.34 -10.64 6.96
N VAL A 141 -0.39 -11.52 7.29
CA VAL A 141 0.63 -12.00 6.36
C VAL A 141 0.42 -13.48 6.06
N ALA A 142 0.29 -13.81 4.79
CA ALA A 142 0.41 -15.18 4.28
C ALA A 142 1.80 -15.39 3.67
N ARG A 143 2.46 -16.48 4.04
CA ARG A 143 3.68 -16.96 3.38
C ARG A 143 3.29 -18.08 2.43
N VAL A 144 3.48 -17.83 1.14
CA VAL A 144 3.02 -18.69 0.05
C VAL A 144 4.22 -19.33 -0.63
N GLY A 145 4.15 -20.63 -0.88
CA GLY A 145 5.11 -21.35 -1.70
C GLY A 145 4.44 -21.84 -2.98
N PHE A 146 5.14 -21.71 -4.11
CA PHE A 146 4.65 -22.13 -5.42
C PHE A 146 5.45 -23.30 -5.95
N THR A 147 4.76 -24.29 -6.51
CA THR A 147 5.41 -25.35 -7.30
C THR A 147 5.99 -24.77 -8.60
N ALA A 148 6.82 -25.54 -9.29
CA ALA A 148 7.33 -25.14 -10.61
C ALA A 148 6.20 -24.95 -11.65
N GLU A 149 5.15 -25.77 -11.57
CA GLU A 149 3.97 -25.67 -12.43
C GLU A 149 3.16 -24.40 -12.14
N GLU A 150 2.96 -24.08 -10.86
CA GLU A 150 2.28 -22.85 -10.45
C GLU A 150 3.06 -21.61 -10.87
N LEU A 151 4.38 -21.61 -10.67
CA LEU A 151 5.23 -20.52 -11.15
C LEU A 151 5.13 -20.36 -12.68
N ALA A 152 5.05 -21.47 -13.42
CA ALA A 152 4.85 -21.42 -14.87
C ALA A 152 3.48 -20.82 -15.23
N ALA A 153 2.41 -21.12 -14.47
CA ALA A 153 1.10 -20.49 -14.65
C ALA A 153 1.17 -18.98 -14.40
N PHE A 154 1.85 -18.51 -13.35
CA PHE A 154 2.08 -17.08 -13.12
C PHE A 154 2.85 -16.40 -14.27
N LYS A 155 3.84 -17.09 -14.84
CA LYS A 155 4.63 -16.57 -15.97
C LYS A 155 3.84 -16.49 -17.28
N ALA A 156 2.84 -17.36 -17.47
CA ALA A 156 2.02 -17.44 -18.67
C ALA A 156 0.70 -16.66 -18.58
N GLY A 157 0.22 -16.40 -17.36
CA GLY A 157 -1.09 -15.82 -17.11
C GLY A 157 -1.16 -14.31 -17.27
N ALA A 158 -2.39 -13.78 -17.22
CA ALA A 158 -2.65 -12.35 -17.34
C ALA A 158 -2.87 -11.69 -15.97
N GLN A 159 -3.58 -12.38 -15.08
CA GLN A 159 -3.88 -11.89 -13.73
C GLN A 159 -3.96 -13.04 -12.72
N ALA A 160 -3.63 -12.74 -11.46
CA ALA A 160 -3.98 -13.59 -10.34
C ALA A 160 -5.09 -12.93 -9.50
N ASN A 161 -6.03 -13.73 -9.01
CA ASN A 161 -7.06 -13.28 -8.09
C ASN A 161 -6.71 -13.73 -6.69
N LEU A 162 -6.65 -12.77 -5.76
CA LEU A 162 -6.49 -13.03 -4.33
C LEU A 162 -7.81 -12.72 -3.65
N THR A 163 -8.31 -13.63 -2.83
CA THR A 163 -9.59 -13.41 -2.13
C THR A 163 -9.43 -13.61 -0.64
N ILE A 164 -9.93 -12.62 0.11
CA ILE A 164 -10.07 -12.69 1.57
C ILE A 164 -11.53 -12.60 1.97
N ARG A 165 -11.82 -12.90 3.23
CA ARG A 165 -13.12 -12.68 3.86
C ARG A 165 -12.95 -11.79 5.08
N PRO A 166 -13.73 -10.73 5.28
CA PRO A 166 -13.68 -9.92 6.50
C PRO A 166 -14.14 -10.72 7.73
N ALA A 167 -13.54 -10.47 8.89
CA ALA A 167 -13.91 -11.08 10.16
C ALA A 167 -15.35 -10.74 10.59
N ALA A 168 -15.81 -9.53 10.26
CA ALA A 168 -17.18 -9.10 10.50
C ALA A 168 -18.22 -9.71 9.54
N ALA A 169 -17.78 -10.28 8.41
CA ALA A 169 -18.65 -10.80 7.35
C ALA A 169 -17.96 -11.99 6.64
N ALA A 170 -17.81 -13.11 7.36
CA ALA A 170 -17.04 -14.27 6.91
C ALA A 170 -17.64 -14.99 5.68
N ASP A 171 -18.87 -14.67 5.30
CA ASP A 171 -19.56 -15.14 4.10
C ASP A 171 -19.32 -14.23 2.86
N VAL A 172 -18.78 -13.02 3.05
CA VAL A 172 -18.50 -12.06 1.98
C VAL A 172 -17.08 -12.22 1.47
N ALA A 173 -16.95 -12.56 0.19
CA ALA A 173 -15.67 -12.61 -0.51
C ALA A 173 -15.25 -11.20 -0.97
N VAL A 174 -13.99 -10.86 -0.77
CA VAL A 174 -13.37 -9.63 -1.26
C VAL A 174 -12.22 -10.00 -2.19
N PRO A 175 -12.45 -10.01 -3.51
CA PRO A 175 -11.40 -10.29 -4.49
C PRO A 175 -10.49 -9.07 -4.66
N MET A 176 -9.22 -9.34 -4.95
CA MET A 176 -8.15 -8.39 -5.19
C MET A 176 -7.39 -8.86 -6.43
N LEU A 177 -7.19 -7.96 -7.38
CA LEU A 177 -6.53 -8.27 -8.64
C LEU A 177 -5.03 -8.00 -8.50
N LEU A 178 -4.22 -9.03 -8.76
CA LEU A 178 -2.78 -8.94 -8.91
C LEU A 178 -2.45 -9.06 -10.40
N SER A 179 -1.92 -7.99 -11.00
CA SER A 179 -1.52 -7.98 -12.41
C SER A 179 -0.30 -8.88 -12.64
N LEU A 180 -0.31 -9.66 -13.71
CA LEU A 180 0.87 -10.43 -14.15
C LEU A 180 1.62 -9.76 -15.30
N THR A 181 1.25 -8.53 -15.64
CA THR A 181 1.95 -7.74 -16.66
C THR A 181 3.40 -7.48 -16.22
N GLY A 182 4.35 -8.04 -16.95
CA GLY A 182 5.78 -7.95 -16.65
C GLY A 182 6.29 -8.99 -15.66
N PHE A 183 5.43 -9.89 -15.15
CA PHE A 183 5.78 -10.85 -14.09
C PHE A 183 7.02 -11.67 -14.42
N THR A 184 7.06 -12.30 -15.60
CA THR A 184 8.18 -13.18 -16.00
C THR A 184 9.51 -12.44 -16.00
N LYS A 185 9.56 -11.26 -16.62
CA LYS A 185 10.78 -10.46 -16.71
C LYS A 185 11.20 -9.94 -15.33
N ALA A 186 10.25 -9.51 -14.51
CA ALA A 186 10.50 -9.06 -13.15
C ALA A 186 11.04 -10.19 -12.26
N PHE A 187 10.41 -11.38 -12.32
CA PHE A 187 10.83 -12.55 -11.54
C PHE A 187 12.19 -13.05 -11.99
N ASP A 188 12.50 -12.99 -13.28
CA ASP A 188 13.82 -13.39 -13.75
C ASP A 188 14.92 -12.43 -13.27
N ALA A 189 14.59 -11.15 -13.02
CA ALA A 189 15.50 -10.13 -12.49
C ALA A 189 15.72 -10.18 -10.97
N VAL A 190 14.85 -10.87 -10.20
CA VAL A 190 15.09 -11.04 -8.76
C VAL A 190 16.18 -12.08 -8.48
N THR A 191 16.85 -11.95 -7.34
CA THR A 191 17.90 -12.89 -6.89
C THR A 191 17.33 -13.80 -5.81
N ALA A 192 17.95 -14.96 -5.59
CA ALA A 192 17.54 -15.82 -4.47
C ALA A 192 17.91 -15.11 -3.15
N VAL A 193 16.94 -14.94 -2.26
CA VAL A 193 17.19 -14.27 -0.97
C VAL A 193 17.80 -15.30 0.00
N PRO A 194 19.04 -15.09 0.49
CA PRO A 194 19.62 -15.99 1.48
C PRO A 194 18.82 -15.91 2.79
N GLY A 195 18.26 -17.03 3.26
CA GLY A 195 17.59 -17.10 4.56
C GLY A 195 16.08 -16.79 4.58
N ALA A 196 15.41 -16.72 3.43
CA ALA A 196 13.95 -16.65 3.37
C ALA A 196 13.31 -18.02 3.74
N ASN A 197 13.35 -18.35 5.04
CA ASN A 197 12.62 -19.47 5.67
C ASN A 197 11.51 -18.94 6.58
#